data_AF-A0A1F2Q8P8-F1
#
_entry.id   AF-A0A1F2Q8P8-F1
#
_cell.length_a   1.000
_cell.length_b   1.000
_cell.length_c   1.000
_cell.angle_alpha   90.00
_cell.angle_beta   90.00
_cell.angle_gamma   90.00
#
_symmetry.space_group_name_H-M   'P 1'
#
loop_
_entity.id
_entity.type
_entity.pdbx_description
1 polymer ?
#
loop_
_entity_poly.entity_id
_entity_poly.type
_entity_poly.pdbx_seq_one_letter_code
_entity_poly.pdbx_strand_id
1 'polypeptide(L)' 'MVEKEGSTLLVEGDTVLVALPLESDPGLYEALRGKAPEIHSIGDCKEPGLIIDAIAAGFTVGRAV' A
#
# COMPACT_ATOMS: atom_id res chain seq x y z
N MET A 1 17.45 3.07 -16.49
CA MET A 1 18.55 2.11 -16.79
C MET A 1 19.66 2.38 -15.81
N VAL A 2 20.23 1.36 -15.18
CA VAL A 2 21.38 1.49 -14.28
C VAL A 2 22.51 0.68 -14.91
N GLU A 3 23.67 1.29 -15.13
CA GLU A 3 24.88 0.54 -15.48
C GLU A 3 25.35 -0.24 -14.26
N LYS A 4 25.78 -1.48 -14.49
CA LYS A 4 26.15 -2.46 -13.46
C LYS A 4 27.38 -2.04 -12.63
N GLU A 5 28.04 -0.93 -12.97
CA GLU A 5 29.41 -0.59 -12.53
C GLU A 5 29.52 0.75 -11.75
N GLY A 6 28.43 1.28 -11.20
CA GLY A 6 28.49 2.44 -10.31
C GLY A 6 28.85 3.77 -11.01
N SER A 7 28.84 3.78 -12.34
CA SER A 7 28.93 4.98 -13.17
C SER A 7 27.64 5.81 -13.04
N THR A 8 27.80 7.14 -13.09
CA THR A 8 26.66 8.07 -13.11
C THR A 8 26.19 8.25 -14.55
N LEU A 9 24.88 8.08 -14.78
CA LEU A 9 24.23 8.32 -16.07
C LEU A 9 23.25 9.49 -15.94
N LEU A 10 23.30 10.42 -16.89
CA LEU A 10 22.27 11.44 -17.06
C LEU A 10 21.14 10.87 -17.93
N VAL A 11 19.91 10.91 -17.41
CA VAL A 11 18.71 10.52 -18.15
C VAL A 11 17.94 11.79 -18.50
N GLU A 12 17.89 12.14 -19.79
CA GLU A 12 17.10 13.28 -20.25
C GLU A 12 15.60 12.95 -20.20
N GLY A 13 14.80 13.94 -19.78
CA GLY A 13 13.34 13.84 -19.76
C GLY A 13 12.69 15.13 -19.31
N ASP A 14 11.54 15.46 -19.92
CA ASP A 14 10.77 16.66 -19.58
C ASP A 14 10.01 16.51 -18.25
N THR A 15 9.78 15.28 -17.80
CA THR A 15 9.03 14.96 -16.58
C THR A 15 9.56 13.70 -15.93
N VAL A 16 9.68 13.76 -14.60
CA VAL A 16 10.03 12.60 -13.77
C VAL A 16 8.81 12.24 -12.92
N LEU A 17 8.20 11.08 -13.19
CA LEU A 17 7.14 10.52 -12.36
C LEU A 17 7.74 9.54 -11.36
N VAL A 18 7.53 9.83 -10.08
CA VAL A 18 8.06 9.04 -8.98
C VAL A 18 7.03 7.96 -8.62
N ALA A 19 7.38 6.70 -8.89
CA ALA A 19 6.59 5.52 -8.51
C ALA A 19 7.25 4.81 -7.31
N LEU A 20 7.49 5.56 -6.23
CA LEU A 20 8.00 5.04 -4.96
C LEU A 20 6.97 4.08 -4.32
N PRO A 21 7.39 3.26 -3.33
CA PRO A 21 6.48 2.36 -2.63
C PRO A 21 5.24 3.08 -2.11
N LEU A 22 4.12 2.35 -2.11
CA LEU A 22 2.86 2.83 -1.55
C LEU A 22 2.95 2.92 -0.02
N GLU A 23 2.24 3.86 0.58
CA GLU A 23 2.05 3.98 2.03
C GLU A 23 0.60 3.66 2.41
N SER A 24 0.40 3.03 3.57
CA SER A 24 -0.94 2.78 4.10
C SER A 24 -1.67 4.10 4.39
N ASP A 25 -2.99 4.13 4.13
CA ASP A 25 -3.87 5.23 4.56
C ASP A 25 -4.88 4.77 5.63
N PRO A 26 -4.51 4.82 6.93
CA PRO A 26 -5.36 4.35 8.02
C PRO A 26 -6.36 5.41 8.52
N GLY A 27 -6.48 6.57 7.86
CA GLY A 27 -7.18 7.74 8.42
C GLY A 27 -8.63 7.45 8.85
N LEU A 28 -9.38 6.71 8.03
CA LEU A 28 -10.76 6.33 8.36
C LEU A 28 -10.85 5.34 9.52
N TYR A 29 -9.93 4.37 9.58
CA TYR A 29 -9.89 3.40 10.68
C TYR A 29 -9.69 4.10 12.02
N GLU A 30 -8.74 5.03 12.09
CA GLU A 30 -8.49 5.82 13.30
C GLU A 30 -9.68 6.72 13.66
N ALA A 31 -10.32 7.35 12.66
CA ALA A 31 -11.50 8.17 12.87
C ALA A 31 -12.72 7.39 13.40
N LEU A 32 -12.77 6.07 13.15
CA LEU A 32 -13.86 5.19 13.60
C LEU A 32 -13.54 4.47 14.92
N ARG A 33 -12.28 4.50 15.40
CA ARG A 33 -11.85 3.80 16.62
C ARG A 33 -12.82 4.07 17.80
N GLY A 34 -13.39 3.00 18.36
CA GLY A 34 -14.32 3.07 19.49
C GLY A 34 -15.76 3.46 19.14
N LYS A 35 -16.12 3.66 17.86
CA LYS A 35 -17.49 4.04 17.43
C LYS A 35 -18.39 2.85 17.07
N ALA A 36 -17.84 1.63 17.00
CA ALA A 36 -18.57 0.40 16.74
C ALA A 36 -18.01 -0.74 17.61
N PRO A 37 -18.79 -1.81 17.85
CA PRO A 37 -18.31 -2.99 18.58
C PRO A 37 -17.07 -3.62 17.96
N GLU A 38 -16.97 -3.63 16.63
CA GLU A 38 -15.83 -4.13 15.88
C GLU A 38 -15.55 -3.29 14.63
N ILE A 39 -14.26 -3.10 14.31
CA ILE A 39 -13.78 -2.38 13.14
C ILE A 39 -12.52 -3.10 12.65
N HIS A 40 -12.47 -3.43 11.36
CA HIS A 40 -11.38 -4.16 10.73
C HIS A 40 -10.79 -3.36 9.57
N SER A 41 -9.46 -3.18 9.56
CA SER A 41 -8.72 -2.66 8.41
C SER A 41 -8.20 -3.84 7.56
N ILE A 42 -8.41 -3.82 6.25
CA ILE A 42 -7.98 -4.87 5.31
C ILE A 42 -7.45 -4.27 4.00
N GLY A 43 -6.57 -5.00 3.32
CA GLY A 43 -5.93 -4.53 2.08
C GLY A 43 -4.97 -3.36 2.32
N ASP A 44 -4.75 -2.55 1.29
CA ASP A 44 -3.68 -1.55 1.25
C ASP A 44 -3.81 -0.44 2.31
N CYS A 45 -5.04 -0.16 2.80
CA CYS A 45 -5.22 0.80 3.89
C CYS A 45 -4.61 0.32 5.23
N LYS A 46 -4.35 -0.99 5.35
CA LYS A 46 -3.60 -1.60 6.45
C LYS A 46 -2.13 -1.79 6.05
N GLU A 47 -1.90 -2.46 4.93
CA GLU A 47 -0.57 -2.84 4.46
C GLU A 47 -0.58 -2.96 2.93
N PRO A 48 0.06 -2.02 2.19
CA PRO A 48 0.12 -2.05 0.75
C PRO A 48 0.76 -3.33 0.21
N GLY A 49 0.09 -3.96 -0.73
CA GLY A 49 0.55 -5.20 -1.35
C GLY A 49 0.11 -5.34 -2.80
N LEU A 50 0.10 -6.57 -3.27
CA LEU A 50 -0.52 -6.92 -4.54
C LEU A 50 -2.03 -7.04 -4.35
N ILE A 51 -2.76 -7.00 -5.47
CA ILE A 51 -4.22 -7.19 -5.49
C ILE A 51 -4.63 -8.49 -4.78
N ILE A 52 -3.83 -9.56 -4.89
CA ILE A 52 -4.11 -10.84 -4.23
C ILE A 52 -4.03 -10.75 -2.71
N ASP A 53 -3.18 -9.89 -2.16
CA ASP A 53 -3.03 -9.70 -0.72
C ASP A 53 -4.28 -9.02 -0.15
N ALA A 54 -4.83 -8.03 -0.86
CA ALA A 54 -6.08 -7.39 -0.50
C ALA A 54 -7.27 -8.37 -0.53
N ILE A 55 -7.34 -9.22 -1.56
CA ILE A 55 -8.38 -10.26 -1.67
C ILE A 55 -8.26 -11.26 -0.51
N ALA A 56 -7.04 -11.75 -0.23
CA ALA A 56 -6.78 -12.71 0.83
C ALA A 56 -7.08 -12.13 2.22
N ALA A 57 -6.75 -10.86 2.46
CA ALA A 57 -7.08 -10.15 3.69
C ALA A 57 -8.59 -10.06 3.91
N GLY A 58 -9.34 -9.70 2.86
CA GLY A 58 -10.80 -9.66 2.90
C GLY A 58 -11.42 -11.04 3.16
N PHE A 59 -10.95 -12.08 2.48
CA PHE A 59 -11.41 -13.46 2.72
C PHE A 59 -11.13 -13.93 4.14
N THR A 60 -9.93 -13.67 4.65
CA THR A 60 -9.52 -14.08 6.00
C THR A 60 -10.40 -13.44 7.07
N VAL A 61 -10.58 -12.11 7.01
CA VAL A 61 -11.43 -11.40 7.98
C VAL A 61 -12.87 -11.82 7.82
N GLY A 62 -13.40 -11.87 6.59
CA GLY A 62 -14.79 -12.25 6.33
C GLY A 62 -15.17 -13.67 6.76
N ARG A 63 -14.18 -14.57 6.93
CA ARG A 63 -14.38 -15.92 7.50
C ARG A 63 -14.27 -15.99 9.02
N ALA A 64 -13.70 -14.97 9.64
CA ALA A 64 -13.47 -14.92 11.08
C ALA A 64 -14.61 -14.22 11.84
N VAL A 65 -15.49 -13.51 11.13
CA VAL A 65 -16.70 -12.84 11.66
C VAL A 65 -17.98 -13.62 11.38
#